data_AF-H2B509-F1
#
_entry.id   AF-H2B509-F1
#
_cell.length_a   1.000
_cell.length_b   1.000
_cell.length_c   1.000
_cell.angle_alpha   90.00
_cell.angle_beta   90.00
_cell.angle_gamma   90.00
#
_symmetry.space_group_name_H-M   'P 1'
#
loop_
_entity.id
_entity.type
_entity.pdbx_description
1 polymer ?
#
loop_
_entity_poly.entity_id
_entity_poly.type
_entity_poly.pdbx_seq_one_letter_code
_entity_poly.pdbx_strand_id
1 'polypeptide(L)' 'MTEKKNRREKKNPREAKVTFEGLVTEALPNGMFRVRLENDTIILGYISGKIRSSS' A
#
# COMPACT_ATOMS: atom_id res chain seq x y z
N MET A 1 12.15 -12.87 -33.74
CA MET A 1 12.54 -12.26 -32.44
C MET A 1 11.52 -11.18 -32.12
N THR A 2 10.58 -11.46 -31.20
CA THR A 2 9.42 -10.61 -30.97
C THR A 2 9.69 -9.64 -29.81
N GLU A 3 9.79 -8.35 -30.11
CA GLU A 3 9.94 -7.27 -29.12
C GLU A 3 8.68 -7.18 -28.25
N LYS A 4 8.80 -7.58 -26.97
CA LYS A 4 7.78 -7.31 -25.96
C LYS A 4 7.85 -5.85 -25.55
N LYS A 5 6.93 -5.05 -26.12
CA LYS A 5 6.72 -3.63 -25.82
C LYS A 5 6.25 -3.48 -24.36
N ASN A 6 7.19 -3.18 -23.47
CA ASN A 6 6.93 -2.94 -22.05
C ASN A 6 6.12 -1.64 -21.90
N ARG A 7 4.85 -1.78 -21.51
CA ARG A 7 3.85 -0.70 -21.41
C ARG A 7 4.20 0.17 -20.20
N ARG A 8 4.99 1.24 -20.41
CA ARG A 8 5.37 2.21 -19.37
C ARG A 8 4.10 2.83 -18.76
N GLU A 9 3.92 2.63 -17.45
CA GLU A 9 2.84 3.19 -16.66
C GLU A 9 2.82 4.71 -16.79
N LYS A 10 1.67 5.27 -17.18
CA LYS A 10 1.42 6.71 -17.18
C LYS A 10 1.40 7.19 -15.72
N LYS A 11 2.50 7.77 -15.25
CA LYS A 11 2.59 8.40 -13.94
C LYS A 11 1.94 9.79 -14.03
N ASN A 12 0.66 9.89 -13.67
CA ASN A 12 -0.01 11.19 -13.53
C ASN A 12 0.67 11.97 -12.38
N PRO A 13 1.15 13.20 -12.59
CA PRO A 13 1.91 13.96 -11.59
C PRO A 13 1.06 14.51 -10.43
N ARG A 14 -0.23 14.16 -10.34
CA ARG A 14 -1.17 14.73 -9.36
C ARG A 14 -1.20 14.00 -8.02
N GLU A 15 -0.58 12.84 -7.90
CA GLU A 15 -0.57 12.06 -6.66
C GLU A 15 0.83 11.52 -6.39
N ALA A 16 1.70 12.38 -5.84
CA ALA A 16 2.93 11.91 -5.23
C ALA A 16 2.57 11.07 -4.00
N LYS A 17 2.53 9.74 -4.17
CA LYS A 17 2.30 8.80 -3.08
C LYS A 17 3.54 8.78 -2.19
N VAL A 18 3.37 9.11 -0.92
CA VAL A 18 4.43 8.99 0.10
C VAL A 18 4.28 7.63 0.78
N THR A 19 5.39 6.94 0.97
CA THR A 19 5.45 5.63 1.63
C THR A 19 6.11 5.78 2.99
N PHE A 20 5.54 5.13 4.00
CA PHE A 20 6.07 5.11 5.36
C PHE A 20 6.18 3.65 5.83
N GLU A 21 7.21 3.37 6.61
CA GLU A 21 7.34 2.11 7.34
C GLU A 21 6.63 2.22 8.68
N GLY A 22 6.04 1.12 9.13
CA GLY A 22 5.27 1.08 10.37
C GLY A 22 4.95 -0.35 10.77
N LEU A 23 4.64 -0.52 12.05
CA LEU A 23 4.34 -1.81 12.65
C LEU A 23 2.84 -1.95 12.89
N VAL A 24 2.25 -3.05 12.42
CA VAL A 24 0.85 -3.37 12.69
C VAL A 24 0.72 -3.74 14.17
N THR A 25 -0.05 -2.98 14.93
CA THR A 25 -0.24 -3.22 16.37
C THR A 25 -1.49 -4.02 16.66
N GLU A 26 -2.59 -3.78 15.92
CA GLU A 26 -3.88 -4.43 16.16
C GLU A 26 -4.66 -4.62 14.85
N ALA A 27 -5.39 -5.73 14.75
CA ALA A 27 -6.32 -6.01 13.65
C ALA A 27 -7.76 -5.75 14.12
N LEU A 28 -8.52 -4.98 13.33
CA LEU A 28 -9.91 -4.65 13.62
C LEU A 28 -10.88 -5.58 12.87
N PRO A 29 -12.08 -5.87 13.41
CA PRO A 29 -13.03 -6.82 12.82
C PRO A 29 -13.50 -6.47 11.39
N ASN A 30 -13.42 -5.19 11.00
CA ASN A 30 -13.80 -4.71 9.67
C ASN A 30 -12.68 -4.83 8.61
N GLY A 31 -11.60 -5.56 8.92
CA GLY A 31 -10.46 -5.72 8.01
C GLY A 31 -9.62 -4.44 7.87
N MET A 32 -9.72 -3.54 8.84
CA MET A 32 -8.78 -2.44 9.04
C MET A 32 -7.70 -2.84 10.06
N PHE A 33 -6.58 -2.15 10.01
CA PHE A 33 -5.42 -2.40 10.87
C PHE A 33 -4.96 -1.09 11.49
N ARG A 34 -4.64 -1.13 12.78
CA ARG A 34 -3.90 -0.06 13.44
C ARG A 34 -2.42 -0.27 13.18
N VAL A 35 -1.78 0.75 12.62
CA VAL A 35 -0.35 0.74 12.31
C VAL A 35 0.29 1.87 13.10
N ARG A 36 1.29 1.53 13.92
CA ARG A 36 2.13 2.51 14.58
C ARG A 36 3.31 2.83 13.66
N LEU A 37 3.40 4.08 13.25
CA LEU A 37 4.53 4.61 12.51
C LEU A 37 5.72 4.84 13.46
N GLU A 38 6.91 5.03 12.91
CA GLU A 38 8.13 5.28 13.70
C GLU A 38 8.10 6.60 14.49
N ASN A 39 7.23 7.53 14.10
CA ASN A 39 7.01 8.81 14.78
C ASN A 39 5.95 8.72 15.90
N ASP A 40 5.72 7.52 16.45
CA ASP A 40 4.70 7.20 17.47
C ASP A 40 3.24 7.53 17.10
N THR A 41 2.98 7.88 15.83
CA THR A 41 1.62 8.14 15.36
C THR A 41 0.93 6.82 15.00
N ILE A 42 -0.29 6.64 15.48
CA ILE A 42 -1.13 5.49 15.14
C ILE A 42 -2.08 5.90 14.02
N ILE A 43 -2.03 5.16 12.92
CA ILE A 43 -2.91 5.33 11.77
C ILE A 43 -3.82 4.11 11.59
N LEU A 44 -4.94 4.32 10.92
CA LEU A 44 -5.81 3.25 10.45
C LEU A 44 -5.56 3.02 8.96
N GLY A 45 -5.27 1.77 8.60
CA GLY A 45 -5.02 1.38 7.22
C GLY A 45 -5.79 0.11 6.83
N TYR A 46 -5.97 -0.08 5.53
CA TYR A 46 -6.47 -1.33 4.97
C TYR A 46 -5.43 -1.90 3.99
N ILE A 47 -5.41 -3.22 3.86
CA ILE A 47 -4.53 -3.88 2.89
C ILE A 47 -5.00 -3.63 1.46
N SER A 48 -4.06 -3.33 0.57
CA SER A 48 -4.36 -3.11 -0.85
C SER A 48 -4.98 -4.36 -1.48
N GLY A 49 -5.85 -4.18 -2.48
CA GLY A 49 -6.51 -5.29 -3.17
C GLY A 49 -5.54 -6.31 -3.79
N LYS A 50 -4.35 -5.87 -4.21
CA LYS A 50 -3.31 -6.78 -4.73
C LYS A 50 -2.80 -7.74 -3.66
N ILE A 51 -2.66 -7.30 -2.42
CA ILE A 51 -2.29 -8.16 -1.28
C ILE A 51 -3.42 -9.14 -0.96
N ARG A 52 -4.69 -8.70 -1.04
CA ARG A 52 -5.87 -9.57 -0.85
C ARG A 52 -6.00 -10.65 -1.92
N SER A 53 -5.68 -10.31 -3.17
CA SER A 53 -5.93 -11.15 -4.34
C SER A 53 -4.78 -12.12 -4.66
N SER A 54 -3.65 -12.04 -3.96
CA SER A 54 -2.47 -12.88 -4.21
C SER A 54 -2.57 -14.28 -3.55
N SER A 55 -3.77 -14.88 -3.54
CA SER A 55 -3.98 -16.28 -3.17
C SER A 55 -3.74 -17.22 -4.35
#